data_AF-A0A1S3ABS2-F1
#
_entry.id   AF-A0A1S3ABS2-F1
#
_cell.length_a   1.000
_cell.length_b   1.000
_cell.length_c   1.000
_cell.angle_alpha   90.00
_cell.angle_beta   90.00
_cell.angle_gamma   90.00
#
_symmetry.space_group_name_H-M   'P 1'
#
loop_
_entity.id
_entity.type
_entity.pdbx_description
1 polymer ?
#
loop_
_entity_poly.entity_id
_entity_poly.type
_entity_poly.pdbx_seq_one_letter_code
_entity_poly.pdbx_strand_id
1 'polypeptide(L)'
;MSALDGVEFKLPKGFPTGPEPLPTPELSVPACRELLLGSLPLLGPHACPPPPEGPPQPPSAPGLHPDSAGLLSALSREEQDLIGPVVALGYPLHRAMGALQKTGCRSPSQFLGYLGACDRLQGLGFPEGQVEEAMEMFQFQELQAAEFLRLWEQLSDMGFEQDRVKAALLVAGNHGEQALEELVACAP
;
A
#
# COMPACT_ATOMS: atom_id res chain seq x y z
N MET A 1 -12.51 54.31 -18.73
CA MET A 1 -13.81 53.71 -18.37
C MET A 1 -13.50 52.47 -17.55
N SER A 2 -13.64 52.60 -16.24
CA SER A 2 -13.33 51.57 -15.25
C SER A 2 -14.63 50.88 -14.87
N ALA A 3 -14.66 49.55 -14.89
CA ALA A 3 -15.71 48.75 -14.27
C ALA A 3 -15.06 47.49 -13.70
N LEU A 4 -14.65 47.57 -12.44
CA LEU A 4 -14.41 46.43 -11.57
C LEU A 4 -15.57 46.41 -10.58
N ASP A 5 -16.49 45.47 -10.78
CA ASP A 5 -17.58 45.10 -9.89
C ASP A 5 -17.77 43.60 -10.18
N GLY A 6 -17.66 42.64 -9.27
CA GLY A 6 -18.00 42.64 -7.85
C GLY A 6 -18.60 41.25 -7.63
N VAL A 7 -17.80 40.27 -7.21
CA VAL A 7 -18.34 38.99 -6.72
C VAL A 7 -17.77 38.72 -5.34
N GLU A 8 -18.70 38.76 -4.40
CA GLU A 8 -18.58 38.60 -2.96
C GLU A 8 -18.11 37.19 -2.58
N PHE A 9 -16.92 37.10 -1.98
CA PHE A 9 -16.43 35.87 -1.36
C PHE A 9 -17.15 35.65 -0.02
N LYS A 10 -18.06 34.68 0.03
CA LYS A 10 -18.83 34.34 1.24
C LYS A 10 -18.07 33.30 2.07
N LEU A 11 -17.45 33.75 3.17
CA LEU A 11 -16.82 32.90 4.18
C LEU A 11 -17.90 32.12 4.98
N PRO A 12 -17.65 30.85 5.37
CA PRO A 12 -18.65 30.01 6.05
C PRO A 12 -18.88 30.45 7.50
N LYS A 13 -20.14 30.39 7.93
CA LYS A 13 -20.55 30.63 9.33
C LYS A 13 -21.27 29.39 9.84
N GLY A 14 -20.77 28.81 10.93
CA GLY A 14 -21.55 27.94 11.80
C GLY A 14 -20.79 26.72 12.32
N PHE A 15 -19.99 26.92 13.37
CA PHE A 15 -19.75 25.88 14.37
C PHE A 15 -20.97 25.82 15.30
N PRO A 16 -21.44 24.63 15.68
CA PRO A 16 -21.93 24.41 17.03
C PRO A 16 -21.02 23.45 17.79
N THR A 17 -20.49 23.97 18.88
CA THR A 17 -19.93 23.27 20.03
C THR A 17 -20.95 22.30 20.64
N GLY A 18 -20.53 21.07 20.93
CA GLY A 18 -21.22 20.16 21.84
C GLY A 18 -20.55 18.78 21.88
N PRO A 19 -19.89 18.37 22.98
CA PRO A 19 -19.45 17.00 23.15
C PRO A 19 -20.60 16.17 23.73
N GLU A 20 -21.14 15.22 22.95
CA GLU A 20 -22.04 14.18 23.45
C GLU A 20 -21.25 12.86 23.59
N PRO A 21 -21.12 12.28 24.80
CA PRO A 21 -20.38 11.04 25.02
C PRO A 21 -21.26 9.77 25.06
N LEU A 22 -20.78 8.73 24.34
CA LEU A 22 -20.90 7.27 24.56
C LEU A 22 -22.23 6.56 24.21
N PRO A 23 -22.18 5.30 23.69
CA PRO A 23 -21.85 4.13 24.51
C PRO A 23 -20.62 3.33 24.03
N THR A 24 -19.73 3.03 24.98
CA THR A 24 -18.67 2.03 24.86
C THR A 24 -19.23 0.61 24.96
N PRO A 25 -18.76 -0.35 24.14
CA PRO A 25 -18.92 -1.76 24.45
C PRO A 25 -18.06 -2.14 25.66
N GLU A 26 -18.73 -2.52 26.75
CA GLU A 26 -18.19 -3.11 27.97
C GLU A 26 -17.53 -4.47 27.66
N LEU A 27 -16.20 -4.50 27.56
CA LEU A 27 -15.44 -5.72 27.85
C LEU A 27 -14.69 -5.52 29.16
N SER A 28 -15.39 -5.93 30.22
CA SER A 28 -14.94 -6.17 31.57
C SER A 28 -13.50 -6.69 31.62
N VAL A 29 -12.58 -5.84 32.05
CA VAL A 29 -11.23 -6.24 32.49
C VAL A 29 -11.34 -6.69 33.95
N PRO A 30 -11.15 -7.97 34.30
CA PRO A 30 -10.95 -8.33 35.69
C PRO A 30 -9.54 -7.91 36.09
N ALA A 31 -9.48 -6.91 36.97
CA ALA A 31 -8.32 -6.65 37.80
C ALA A 31 -8.14 -7.82 38.77
N CYS A 32 -7.12 -8.64 38.55
CA CYS A 32 -6.61 -9.56 39.57
C CYS A 32 -5.18 -9.13 39.93
N ARG A 33 -5.09 -8.07 40.74
CA ARG A 33 -3.88 -7.80 41.52
C ARG A 33 -3.93 -8.67 42.77
N GLU A 34 -2.87 -9.47 42.90
CA GLU A 34 -2.27 -10.01 44.11
C GLU A 34 -3.13 -10.88 45.02
N LEU A 35 -2.68 -12.13 45.21
CA LEU A 35 -2.32 -12.72 46.50
C LEU A 35 -2.06 -14.22 46.29
N LEU A 36 -0.79 -14.63 46.16
CA LEU A 36 -0.27 -15.74 46.97
C LEU A 36 1.26 -15.80 46.94
N LEU A 37 1.84 -15.30 48.03
CA LEU A 37 3.11 -15.76 48.58
C LEU A 37 3.15 -17.29 48.64
N GLY A 38 4.31 -17.84 48.28
CA GLY A 38 4.83 -19.03 48.95
C GLY A 38 4.65 -20.35 48.23
N SER A 39 5.68 -20.79 47.52
CA SER A 39 6.10 -22.19 47.51
C SER A 39 7.59 -22.27 47.16
N LEU A 40 8.41 -22.51 48.17
CA LEU A 40 9.80 -22.92 48.08
C LEU A 40 9.88 -24.34 47.50
N PRO A 41 10.84 -24.65 46.63
CA PRO A 41 11.47 -25.95 46.60
C PRO A 41 12.84 -25.85 47.30
N LEU A 42 12.86 -26.48 48.46
CA LEU A 42 13.95 -27.19 49.13
C LEU A 42 15.36 -27.11 48.50
N LEU A 43 16.31 -26.79 49.38
CA LEU A 43 17.76 -27.00 49.29
C LEU A 43 18.20 -28.21 48.43
N GLY A 44 19.07 -27.95 47.45
CA GLY A 44 19.95 -28.94 46.84
C GLY A 44 21.29 -28.26 46.48
N PRO A 45 22.43 -28.66 47.07
CA PRO A 45 23.70 -28.00 46.82
C PRO A 45 24.46 -28.72 45.70
N HIS A 46 24.31 -28.30 44.44
CA HIS A 46 25.36 -28.50 43.43
C HIS A 46 25.32 -27.35 42.41
N ALA A 47 26.42 -26.61 42.38
CA ALA A 47 26.68 -25.47 41.53
C ALA A 47 26.82 -25.87 40.05
N CYS A 48 26.23 -25.08 39.16
CA CYS A 48 26.72 -24.90 37.79
C CYS A 48 26.85 -23.40 37.53
N PRO A 49 28.05 -22.86 37.21
CA PRO A 49 28.17 -21.46 36.82
C PRO A 49 27.54 -21.24 35.43
N PRO A 50 26.98 -20.04 35.15
CA PRO A 50 26.61 -19.68 33.78
C PRO A 50 27.88 -19.58 32.91
N PRO A 51 27.80 -19.92 31.60
CA PRO A 51 28.92 -19.69 30.69
C PRO A 51 29.19 -18.17 30.56
N PRO A 52 30.45 -17.76 30.36
CA PRO A 52 30.83 -16.35 30.34
C PRO A 52 30.15 -15.60 29.20
N GLU A 53 29.47 -14.52 29.55
CA GLU A 53 29.05 -13.45 28.63
C GLU A 53 30.20 -13.06 27.71
N GLY A 54 30.02 -13.32 26.41
CA GLY A 54 30.82 -12.69 25.37
C GLY A 54 30.50 -11.19 25.28
N PRO A 55 31.37 -10.41 24.60
CA PRO A 55 31.25 -8.95 24.55
C PRO A 55 29.90 -8.50 23.95
N PRO A 56 29.41 -7.31 24.33
CA PRO A 56 28.14 -6.79 23.85
C PRO A 56 28.16 -6.73 22.32
N GLN A 57 27.24 -7.45 21.68
CA GLN A 57 27.05 -7.34 20.26
C GLN A 57 26.60 -5.89 19.94
N PRO A 58 27.21 -5.22 18.96
CA PRO A 58 26.77 -3.89 18.54
C PRO A 58 25.33 -3.96 18.03
N PRO A 59 24.57 -2.83 18.09
CA PRO A 59 23.20 -2.79 17.62
C PRO A 59 23.14 -3.31 16.19
N SER A 60 22.39 -4.39 16.00
CA SER A 60 22.26 -5.06 14.71
C SER A 60 21.77 -4.06 13.68
N ALA A 61 22.55 -3.87 12.62
CA ALA A 61 22.07 -3.29 11.38
C ALA A 61 20.81 -4.07 10.94
N PRO A 62 19.84 -3.43 10.25
CA PRO A 62 18.62 -4.10 9.83
C PRO A 62 19.00 -5.36 9.04
N GLY A 63 18.73 -6.52 9.63
CA GLY A 63 19.10 -7.81 9.09
C GLY A 63 18.41 -8.03 7.76
N LEU A 64 19.15 -7.85 6.68
CA LEU A 64 18.80 -8.45 5.40
C LEU A 64 18.78 -9.97 5.63
N HIS A 65 17.57 -10.53 5.70
CA HIS A 65 17.33 -11.97 5.75
C HIS A 65 18.22 -12.69 4.72
N PRO A 66 18.83 -13.85 5.03
CA PRO A 66 19.78 -14.53 4.13
C PRO A 66 19.21 -14.81 2.73
N ASP A 67 17.89 -14.96 2.61
CA ASP A 67 17.20 -15.12 1.33
C ASP A 67 17.22 -13.83 0.48
N SER A 68 17.11 -12.66 1.13
CA SER A 68 17.16 -11.34 0.51
C SER A 68 18.52 -11.05 -0.14
N ALA A 69 19.60 -11.49 0.50
CA ALA A 69 20.95 -11.32 -0.03
C ALA A 69 21.17 -12.14 -1.31
N GLY A 70 20.59 -13.33 -1.40
CA GLY A 70 20.61 -14.15 -2.62
C GLY A 70 19.85 -13.50 -3.78
N LEU A 71 18.66 -12.95 -3.49
CA LEU A 71 17.83 -12.27 -4.48
C LEU A 71 18.48 -10.99 -5.03
N LEU A 72 19.08 -10.16 -4.16
CA LEU A 72 19.79 -8.95 -4.58
C LEU A 72 21.08 -9.27 -5.36
N SER A 73 21.76 -10.37 -5.03
CA SER A 73 23.00 -10.79 -5.73
C SER A 73 22.74 -11.24 -7.17
N ALA A 74 21.50 -11.61 -7.51
CA ALA A 74 21.09 -11.92 -8.88
C ALA A 74 20.87 -10.68 -9.74
N LEU A 75 20.78 -9.49 -9.13
CA LEU A 75 20.56 -8.22 -9.81
C LEU A 75 21.88 -7.51 -10.12
N SER A 76 21.89 -6.70 -11.18
CA SER A 76 23.04 -5.86 -11.51
C SER A 76 23.32 -4.82 -10.41
N ARG A 77 24.54 -4.27 -10.41
CA ARG A 77 24.94 -3.27 -9.42
C ARG A 77 24.10 -2.01 -9.51
N GLU A 78 23.67 -1.64 -10.71
CA GLU A 78 22.79 -0.50 -10.96
C GLU A 78 21.39 -0.73 -10.35
N GLU A 79 20.84 -1.94 -10.49
CA GLU A 79 19.54 -2.30 -9.91
C GLU A 79 19.59 -2.34 -8.37
N GLN A 80 20.69 -2.85 -7.80
CA GLN A 80 20.91 -2.84 -6.36
C GLN A 80 20.97 -1.40 -5.79
N ASP A 81 21.61 -0.47 -6.51
CA ASP A 81 21.68 0.94 -6.12
C ASP A 81 20.29 1.62 -6.13
N LEU A 82 19.42 1.22 -7.05
CA LEU A 82 18.03 1.68 -7.09
C LEU A 82 17.16 1.06 -5.98
N ILE A 83 17.33 -0.23 -5.68
CA ILE A 83 16.52 -0.96 -4.69
C ILE A 83 16.91 -0.62 -3.25
N GLY A 84 18.19 -0.42 -2.96
CA GLY A 84 18.68 -0.16 -1.60
C GLY A 84 17.93 0.98 -0.88
N PRO A 85 17.82 2.18 -1.48
CA PRO A 85 17.07 3.29 -0.90
C PRO A 85 15.57 2.98 -0.73
N VAL A 86 14.95 2.27 -1.68
CA VAL A 86 13.53 1.91 -1.63
C VAL A 86 13.23 0.96 -0.47
N VAL A 87 14.08 -0.04 -0.25
CA VAL A 87 13.96 -0.96 0.89
C VAL A 87 14.23 -0.22 2.21
N ALA A 88 15.17 0.72 2.23
CA ALA A 88 15.43 1.55 3.41
C ALA A 88 14.24 2.47 3.77
N LEU A 89 13.39 2.83 2.80
CA LEU A 89 12.12 3.54 3.03
C LEU A 89 11.00 2.64 3.56
N GLY A 90 11.23 1.32 3.68
CA GLY A 90 10.28 0.37 4.24
C GLY A 90 9.48 -0.43 3.22
N TYR A 91 9.72 -0.26 1.91
CA TYR A 91 9.08 -1.12 0.91
C TYR A 91 9.65 -2.55 0.98
N PRO A 92 8.80 -3.58 0.91
CA PRO A 92 9.28 -4.96 0.85
C PRO A 92 10.19 -5.20 -0.35
N LEU A 93 11.28 -5.95 -0.15
CA LEU A 93 12.26 -6.23 -1.21
C LEU A 93 11.61 -6.87 -2.44
N HIS A 94 10.74 -7.86 -2.26
CA HIS A 94 10.06 -8.54 -3.38
C HIS A 94 9.22 -7.58 -4.23
N ARG A 95 8.59 -6.59 -3.59
CA ARG A 95 7.77 -5.57 -4.25
C ARG A 95 8.64 -4.59 -5.03
N ALA A 96 9.75 -4.14 -4.44
CA ALA A 96 10.74 -3.32 -5.13
C ALA A 96 11.35 -4.06 -6.34
N MET A 97 11.73 -5.32 -6.17
CA MET A 97 12.26 -6.14 -7.27
C MET A 97 11.23 -6.40 -8.37
N GLY A 98 9.98 -6.71 -8.02
CA GLY A 98 8.91 -6.92 -8.98
C GLY A 98 8.65 -5.65 -9.78
N ALA A 99 8.54 -4.52 -9.08
CA ALA A 99 8.38 -3.19 -9.67
C ALA A 99 9.53 -2.86 -10.64
N LEU A 100 10.79 -3.05 -10.24
CA LEU A 100 11.95 -2.75 -11.08
C LEU A 100 11.97 -3.60 -12.35
N GLN A 101 11.67 -4.89 -12.24
CA GLN A 101 11.63 -5.81 -13.38
C GLN A 101 10.51 -5.49 -14.36
N LYS A 102 9.33 -5.12 -13.87
CA LYS A 102 8.17 -4.77 -14.70
C LYS A 102 8.35 -3.42 -15.40
N THR A 103 8.81 -2.42 -14.66
CA THR A 103 8.90 -1.04 -15.16
C THR A 103 10.18 -0.78 -15.95
N GLY A 104 11.24 -1.56 -15.72
CA GLY A 104 12.57 -1.29 -16.26
C GLY A 104 13.14 0.04 -15.79
N CYS A 105 12.67 0.58 -14.66
CA CYS A 105 13.06 1.91 -14.17
C CYS A 105 14.59 2.04 -14.09
N ARG A 106 15.10 3.18 -14.57
CA ARG A 106 16.55 3.52 -14.49
C ARG A 106 16.85 4.66 -13.54
N SER A 107 15.83 5.24 -12.91
CA SER A 107 15.99 6.36 -11.99
C SER A 107 15.23 6.14 -10.68
N PRO A 108 15.78 6.58 -9.53
CA PRO A 108 15.11 6.44 -8.24
C PRO A 108 13.77 7.17 -8.19
N SER A 109 13.68 8.36 -8.81
CA SER A 109 12.46 9.17 -8.82
C SER A 109 11.33 8.49 -9.58
N GLN A 110 11.61 7.88 -10.74
CA GLN A 110 10.61 7.14 -11.50
C GLN A 110 10.18 5.88 -10.73
N PHE A 111 11.14 5.21 -10.10
CA PHE A 111 10.89 4.00 -9.33
C PHE A 111 9.99 4.26 -8.12
N LEU A 112 10.27 5.32 -7.36
CA LEU A 112 9.43 5.78 -6.26
C LEU A 112 8.08 6.35 -6.73
N GLY A 113 8.07 7.01 -7.88
CA GLY A 113 6.84 7.50 -8.51
C GLY A 113 5.87 6.36 -8.83
N TYR A 114 6.38 5.27 -9.43
CA TYR A 114 5.61 4.06 -9.72
C TYR A 114 5.09 3.38 -8.44
N LEU A 115 5.98 3.10 -7.47
CA LEU A 115 5.58 2.45 -6.23
C LEU A 115 4.52 3.26 -5.47
N GLY A 116 4.71 4.58 -5.40
CA GLY A 116 3.75 5.48 -4.80
C GLY A 116 2.42 5.56 -5.57
N ALA A 117 2.44 5.42 -6.89
CA ALA A 117 1.21 5.35 -7.69
C ALA A 117 0.43 4.07 -7.39
N CYS A 118 1.10 2.93 -7.33
CA CYS A 118 0.49 1.66 -6.91
C CYS A 118 -0.10 1.77 -5.51
N ASP A 119 0.61 2.36 -4.54
CA ASP A 119 0.08 2.57 -3.18
C ASP A 119 -1.15 3.47 -3.16
N ARG A 120 -1.16 4.56 -3.94
CA ARG A 120 -2.32 5.45 -4.04
C ARG A 120 -3.53 4.72 -4.60
N LEU A 121 -3.35 3.95 -5.68
CA LEU A 121 -4.42 3.17 -6.30
C LEU A 121 -4.94 2.08 -5.36
N GLN A 122 -4.05 1.36 -4.68
CA GLN A 122 -4.44 0.37 -3.66
C GLN A 122 -5.17 1.03 -2.49
N GLY A 123 -4.77 2.24 -2.09
CA GLY A 123 -5.43 3.05 -1.06
C GLY A 123 -6.85 3.49 -1.42
N LEU A 124 -7.23 3.48 -2.70
CA LEU A 124 -8.61 3.71 -3.15
C LEU A 124 -9.51 2.47 -2.98
N GLY A 125 -8.94 1.32 -2.60
CA GLY A 125 -9.66 0.05 -2.42
C GLY A 125 -9.50 -0.93 -3.59
N PHE A 126 -8.73 -0.58 -4.63
CA PHE A 126 -8.48 -1.48 -5.74
C PHE A 126 -7.51 -2.61 -5.33
N PRO A 127 -7.79 -3.86 -5.71
CA PRO A 127 -6.91 -4.97 -5.36
C PRO A 127 -5.59 -4.89 -6.14
N GLU A 128 -4.50 -5.31 -5.50
CA GLU A 128 -3.14 -5.23 -6.05
C GLU A 128 -3.04 -5.82 -7.47
N GLY A 129 -3.65 -6.96 -7.74
CA GLY A 129 -3.64 -7.58 -9.07
C GLY A 129 -4.29 -6.71 -10.16
N GLN A 130 -5.38 -6.00 -9.85
CA GLN A 130 -6.00 -5.07 -10.81
C GLN A 130 -5.16 -3.81 -10.99
N VAL A 131 -4.59 -3.28 -9.90
CA VAL A 131 -3.70 -2.12 -9.94
C VAL A 131 -2.48 -2.40 -10.81
N GLU A 132 -1.84 -3.56 -10.64
CA GLU A 132 -0.73 -3.97 -11.47
C GLU A 132 -1.15 -4.12 -12.94
N GLU A 133 -2.26 -4.80 -13.21
CA GLU A 133 -2.78 -4.97 -14.57
C GLU A 133 -3.06 -3.62 -15.25
N ALA A 134 -3.76 -2.71 -14.58
CA ALA A 134 -4.06 -1.39 -15.11
C ALA A 134 -2.79 -0.55 -15.32
N MET A 135 -1.85 -0.56 -14.37
CA MET A 135 -0.58 0.13 -14.52
C MET A 135 0.23 -0.42 -15.70
N GLU A 136 0.20 -1.73 -15.96
CA GLU A 136 0.86 -2.33 -17.12
C GLU A 136 0.16 -1.94 -18.44
N MET A 137 -1.17 -1.97 -18.49
CA MET A 137 -1.95 -1.59 -19.68
C MET A 137 -1.72 -0.14 -20.11
N PHE A 138 -1.57 0.78 -19.14
CA PHE A 138 -1.42 2.21 -19.39
C PHE A 138 0.03 2.70 -19.26
N GLN A 139 1.03 1.81 -19.45
CA GLN A 139 2.45 2.18 -19.45
C GLN A 139 2.85 2.99 -18.18
N PHE A 140 2.33 2.55 -17.04
CA PHE A 140 2.57 3.09 -15.71
C PHE A 140 2.08 4.54 -15.50
N GLN A 141 1.07 4.98 -16.27
CA GLN A 141 0.41 6.27 -16.08
C GLN A 141 -0.70 6.19 -15.02
N GLU A 142 -0.43 6.72 -13.83
CA GLU A 142 -1.36 6.67 -12.68
C GLU A 142 -2.77 7.17 -13.00
N LEU A 143 -2.92 8.35 -13.60
CA LEU A 143 -4.24 8.95 -13.83
C LEU A 143 -5.08 8.11 -14.80
N GLN A 144 -4.44 7.56 -15.83
CA GLN A 144 -5.10 6.70 -16.80
C GLN A 144 -5.46 5.33 -16.20
N ALA A 145 -4.56 4.74 -15.42
CA ALA A 145 -4.84 3.50 -14.70
C ALA A 145 -5.97 3.68 -13.67
N ALA A 146 -6.00 4.81 -12.95
CA ALA A 146 -7.06 5.14 -12.00
C ALA A 146 -8.43 5.24 -12.68
N GLU A 147 -8.48 5.95 -13.81
CA GLU A 147 -9.72 6.14 -14.56
C GLU A 147 -10.23 4.82 -15.14
N PHE A 148 -9.33 4.01 -15.70
CA PHE A 148 -9.62 2.66 -16.15
C PHE A 148 -10.21 1.78 -15.04
N LEU A 149 -9.56 1.73 -13.86
CA LEU A 149 -10.03 0.92 -12.73
C LEU A 149 -11.43 1.35 -12.28
N ARG A 150 -11.68 2.66 -12.19
CA ARG A 150 -13.01 3.18 -11.81
C ARG A 150 -14.08 2.79 -12.83
N LEU A 151 -13.80 2.96 -14.12
CA LEU A 151 -14.76 2.63 -15.18
C LEU A 151 -14.96 1.12 -15.30
N TRP A 152 -13.90 0.34 -15.12
CA TRP A 152 -13.95 -1.11 -15.15
C TRP A 152 -14.83 -1.65 -14.02
N GLU A 153 -14.65 -1.18 -12.78
CA GLU A 153 -15.54 -1.53 -11.67
C GLU A 153 -16.99 -1.12 -11.98
N GLN A 154 -17.22 0.13 -12.37
CA GLN A 154 -18.55 0.66 -12.65
C GLN A 154 -19.30 -0.15 -13.73
N LEU A 155 -18.63 -0.51 -14.83
CA LEU A 155 -19.23 -1.30 -15.89
C LEU A 155 -19.37 -2.78 -15.50
N SER A 156 -18.44 -3.33 -14.72
CA SER A 156 -18.57 -4.70 -14.21
C SER A 156 -19.75 -4.84 -13.25
N ASP A 157 -20.01 -3.82 -12.43
CA ASP A 157 -21.17 -3.75 -11.52
C ASP A 157 -22.51 -3.73 -12.27
N MET A 158 -22.52 -3.29 -13.54
CA MET A 158 -23.70 -3.39 -14.41
C MET A 158 -23.95 -4.81 -14.93
N GLY A 159 -23.06 -5.76 -14.63
CA GLY A 159 -23.16 -7.17 -15.05
C GLY A 159 -22.51 -7.48 -16.39
N PHE A 160 -21.72 -6.56 -16.95
CA PHE A 160 -20.92 -6.85 -18.14
C PHE A 160 -19.74 -7.78 -17.80
N GLU A 161 -19.35 -8.60 -18.77
CA GLU A 161 -18.24 -9.54 -18.60
C GLU A 161 -16.89 -8.80 -18.60
N GLN A 162 -15.99 -9.15 -17.68
CA GLN A 162 -14.79 -8.36 -17.39
C GLN A 162 -13.85 -8.22 -18.60
N ASP A 163 -13.63 -9.27 -19.39
CA ASP A 163 -12.73 -9.18 -20.54
C ASP A 163 -13.33 -8.31 -21.65
N ARG A 164 -14.66 -8.35 -21.80
CA ARG A 164 -15.38 -7.41 -22.69
C ARG A 164 -15.26 -5.96 -22.22
N VAL A 165 -15.44 -5.70 -20.92
CA VAL A 165 -15.31 -4.34 -20.36
C VAL A 165 -13.90 -3.81 -20.58
N LYS A 166 -12.88 -4.61 -20.28
CA LYS A 166 -11.47 -4.24 -20.51
C LYS A 166 -11.19 -3.93 -21.97
N ALA A 167 -11.63 -4.79 -22.89
CA ALA A 167 -11.45 -4.58 -24.33
C ALA A 167 -12.13 -3.27 -24.78
N ALA A 168 -13.38 -3.04 -24.36
CA ALA A 168 -14.12 -1.83 -24.70
C ALA A 168 -13.43 -0.56 -24.16
N LEU A 169 -12.95 -0.58 -22.91
CA LEU A 169 -12.23 0.55 -22.32
C LEU A 169 -10.90 0.84 -23.01
N LEU A 170 -10.18 -0.20 -23.46
CA LEU A 170 -8.95 -0.02 -24.21
C LEU A 170 -9.20 0.58 -25.60
N VAL A 171 -10.24 0.13 -26.30
CA VAL A 171 -10.64 0.67 -27.61
C VAL A 171 -11.15 2.12 -27.49
N ALA A 172 -11.95 2.38 -26.46
CA ALA A 172 -12.51 3.70 -26.17
C ALA A 172 -11.51 4.65 -25.49
N GLY A 173 -10.29 4.21 -25.14
CA GLY A 173 -9.30 5.05 -24.47
C GLY A 173 -9.78 5.64 -23.16
N ASN A 174 -10.43 4.83 -22.31
CA ASN A 174 -11.08 5.25 -21.05
C ASN A 174 -12.27 6.23 -21.21
N HIS A 175 -12.86 6.35 -22.40
CA HIS A 175 -14.15 7.04 -22.55
C HIS A 175 -15.32 6.13 -22.13
N GLY A 176 -15.84 6.34 -20.92
CA GLY A 176 -16.87 5.48 -20.33
C GLY A 176 -18.16 5.36 -21.15
N GLU A 177 -18.65 6.45 -21.73
CA GLU A 177 -19.85 6.44 -22.60
C GLU A 177 -19.61 5.61 -23.85
N GLN A 178 -18.48 5.83 -24.52
CA GLN A 178 -18.11 5.11 -25.74
C GLN A 178 -17.85 3.61 -25.48
N ALA A 179 -17.24 3.28 -24.34
CA ALA A 179 -17.07 1.89 -23.91
C ALA A 179 -18.42 1.21 -23.63
N LEU A 180 -19.36 1.93 -23.03
CA LEU A 180 -20.71 1.41 -22.80
C LEU A 180 -21.45 1.18 -24.12
N GLU A 181 -21.36 2.12 -25.07
CA GLU A 181 -21.91 1.98 -26.42
C GLU A 181 -21.36 0.73 -27.12
N GLU A 182 -20.05 0.50 -27.06
CA GLU A 182 -19.42 -0.70 -27.61
C GLU A 182 -19.94 -1.99 -26.93
N LEU A 183 -20.07 -1.97 -25.60
CA LEU A 183 -20.55 -3.12 -24.83
C LEU A 183 -22.00 -3.50 -25.17
N VAL A 184 -22.87 -2.50 -25.34
CA VAL A 184 -24.27 -2.75 -25.70
C VAL A 184 -24.44 -3.08 -27.18
N ALA A 185 -23.61 -2.50 -28.07
CA ALA A 185 -23.66 -2.77 -29.50
C ALA A 185 -23.18 -4.19 -29.85
N CYS A 186 -22.21 -4.71 -29.10
CA CYS A 186 -21.69 -6.07 -29.25
C CYS A 186 -22.36 -7.11 -28.32
N ALA A 187 -23.51 -6.78 -27.71
CA ALA A 187 -24.29 -7.76 -26.95
C ALA A 187 -24.90 -8.83 -27.90
N PRO A 188 -24.70 -10.13 -27.63
CA PRO A 188 -25.23 -11.21 -28.47
C PRO A 188 -26.75 -11.36 -28.40
#